data_AF-A0A418VGJ9-F1
#
_entry.id   AF-A0A418VGJ9-F1
#
_cell.length_a   1.000
_cell.length_b   1.000
_cell.length_c   1.000
_cell.angle_alpha   90.00
_cell.angle_beta   90.00
_cell.angle_gamma   90.00
#
_symmetry.space_group_name_H-M   'P 1'
#
loop_
_entity.id
_entity.type
_entity.pdbx_description
1 polymer ?
#
loop_
_entity_poly.entity_id
_entity_poly.type
_entity_poly.pdbx_seq_one_letter_code
_entity_poly.pdbx_strand_id
1 'polypeptide(L)'
;MTPDREKIMDYILGNLSPEEETQMQSALERDPALYAEWQADQTALMALVDDLDLSAVSIPVGAEQRLLDRLHAQEGHGTEQVEEEQREKVQELPTTPPPRLPQQRKAVPFWVPALLAVAAVSLVTFWLRPAPDALNRYAGVPGALAQSVEVPGQPPAQLVRLPDGRVFIRMNEQVQAGRTYQFWEIRGSTPVSLGVFDRDYLSVAVPAGSKVAVSVEPPGGSPQPTTEPLFVQGL
;
A
#
# COMPACT_ATOMS: atom_id res chain seq x y z
N MET A 1 -6.84 -29.34 -2.02
CA MET A 1 -8.09 -28.82 -2.62
C MET A 1 -7.84 -27.36 -2.90
N THR A 2 -7.87 -26.95 -4.16
CA THR A 2 -7.90 -25.53 -4.52
C THR A 2 -9.22 -24.95 -4.03
N PRO A 3 -9.23 -23.82 -3.31
CA PRO A 3 -10.47 -23.17 -2.93
C PRO A 3 -11.23 -22.75 -4.18
N ASP A 4 -12.56 -22.86 -4.13
CA ASP A 4 -13.44 -22.45 -5.21
C ASP A 4 -13.41 -20.93 -5.38
N ARG A 5 -13.65 -20.43 -6.59
CA ARG A 5 -13.67 -19.00 -6.92
C ARG A 5 -14.67 -18.23 -6.05
N GLU A 6 -15.79 -18.87 -5.71
CA GLU A 6 -16.79 -18.32 -4.80
C GLU A 6 -16.20 -17.99 -3.41
N LYS A 7 -15.37 -18.89 -2.85
CA LYS A 7 -14.70 -18.64 -1.57
C LYS A 7 -13.69 -17.49 -1.63
N ILE A 8 -13.03 -17.28 -2.77
CA ILE A 8 -12.13 -16.13 -2.96
C ILE A 8 -12.95 -14.84 -2.93
N MET A 9 -14.11 -14.82 -3.57
CA MET A 9 -15.01 -13.66 -3.55
C MET A 9 -15.57 -13.39 -2.16
N ASP A 10 -16.00 -14.43 -1.44
CA ASP A 10 -16.46 -14.28 -0.05
C ASP A 10 -15.35 -13.73 0.84
N TYR A 11 -14.11 -14.16 0.64
CA TYR A 11 -12.96 -13.61 1.35
C TYR A 11 -12.73 -12.12 1.01
N ILE A 12 -12.73 -11.76 -0.27
CA ILE A 12 -12.54 -10.37 -0.72
C ILE A 12 -13.63 -9.45 -0.17
N LEU A 13 -14.87 -9.93 -0.10
CA LEU A 13 -16.02 -9.18 0.41
C LEU A 13 -16.12 -9.16 1.94
N GLY A 14 -15.27 -9.90 2.66
CA GLY A 14 -15.32 -10.01 4.12
C GLY A 14 -16.53 -10.81 4.63
N ASN A 15 -17.02 -11.77 3.86
CA ASN A 15 -18.16 -12.63 4.19
C ASN A 15 -17.76 -13.98 4.81
N LEU A 16 -16.46 -14.29 4.91
CA LEU A 16 -15.99 -15.52 5.53
C LEU A 16 -16.06 -15.44 7.06
N SER A 17 -16.25 -16.59 7.70
CA SER A 17 -16.08 -16.70 9.15
C SER A 17 -14.59 -16.58 9.55
N PRO A 18 -14.25 -16.21 10.80
CA PRO A 18 -12.85 -16.05 11.23
C PRO A 18 -11.97 -17.31 11.04
N GLU A 19 -12.57 -18.50 11.20
CA GLU A 19 -11.89 -19.78 10.96
C GLU A 19 -11.57 -19.98 9.47
N GLU A 20 -12.50 -19.60 8.59
CA GLU A 20 -12.35 -19.71 7.15
C GLU A 20 -11.37 -18.67 6.60
N GLU A 21 -11.36 -17.46 7.15
CA GLU A 21 -10.35 -16.43 6.84
C GLU A 21 -8.94 -16.93 7.14
N THR A 22 -8.74 -17.51 8.33
CA THR A 22 -7.43 -18.06 8.72
C THR A 22 -6.98 -19.19 7.79
N GLN A 23 -7.92 -20.05 7.38
CA GLN A 23 -7.64 -21.13 6.43
C GLN A 23 -7.33 -20.58 5.02
N MET A 24 -8.06 -19.56 4.57
CA MET A 24 -7.84 -18.89 3.29
C MET A 24 -6.49 -18.17 3.26
N GLN A 25 -6.16 -17.42 4.31
CA GLN A 25 -4.87 -16.75 4.45
C GLN A 25 -3.72 -17.75 4.39
N SER A 26 -3.83 -18.86 5.14
CA SER A 26 -2.84 -19.94 5.10
C SER A 26 -2.75 -20.61 3.72
N ALA A 27 -3.85 -20.67 2.97
CA ALA A 27 -3.87 -21.22 1.60
C ALA A 27 -3.19 -20.27 0.60
N LEU A 28 -3.46 -18.97 0.69
CA LEU A 28 -2.84 -17.92 -0.11
C LEU A 28 -1.32 -17.86 0.10
N GLU A 29 -0.85 -18.05 1.33
CA GLU A 29 0.60 -18.12 1.65
C GLU A 29 1.30 -19.34 1.02
N ARG A 30 0.56 -20.45 0.86
CA ARG A 30 1.12 -21.71 0.34
C ARG A 30 1.03 -21.85 -1.17
N ASP A 31 0.09 -21.18 -1.82
CA ASP A 31 -0.19 -21.29 -3.25
C ASP A 31 -0.09 -19.94 -3.98
N PRO A 32 1.03 -19.67 -4.66
CA PRO A 32 1.23 -18.43 -5.42
C PRO A 32 0.24 -18.23 -6.58
N ALA A 33 -0.29 -19.31 -7.16
CA ALA A 33 -1.25 -19.19 -8.24
C ALA A 33 -2.60 -18.68 -7.71
N LEU A 34 -3.01 -19.22 -6.56
CA LEU A 34 -4.20 -18.76 -5.85
C LEU A 34 -4.06 -17.30 -5.40
N TYR A 35 -2.88 -16.90 -4.91
CA TYR A 35 -2.60 -15.51 -4.56
C TYR A 35 -2.76 -14.56 -5.76
N ALA A 36 -2.27 -14.96 -6.94
CA ALA A 36 -2.41 -14.16 -8.16
C ALA A 36 -3.88 -14.02 -8.60
N GLU A 37 -4.69 -15.07 -8.45
CA GLU A 37 -6.13 -15.04 -8.71
C GLU A 37 -6.85 -14.06 -7.78
N TRP A 38 -6.62 -14.19 -6.47
CA TRP A 38 -7.16 -13.27 -5.46
C TRP A 38 -6.79 -11.82 -5.75
N GLN A 39 -5.53 -11.55 -6.12
CA GLN A 39 -5.06 -10.21 -6.43
C GLN A 39 -5.70 -9.64 -7.70
N ALA A 40 -5.92 -10.48 -8.74
CA ALA A 40 -6.61 -10.07 -9.95
C ALA A 40 -8.07 -9.71 -9.68
N ASP A 41 -8.77 -10.54 -8.90
CA ASP A 41 -10.17 -10.31 -8.52
C ASP A 41 -10.31 -9.06 -7.62
N GLN A 42 -9.40 -8.86 -6.66
CA GLN A 42 -9.36 -7.65 -5.84
C GLN A 42 -9.14 -6.39 -6.69
N THR A 43 -8.23 -6.45 -7.67
CA THR A 43 -7.96 -5.34 -8.60
C THR A 43 -9.19 -5.02 -9.45
N ALA A 44 -9.87 -6.05 -9.95
CA ALA A 44 -11.11 -5.88 -10.71
C ALA A 44 -12.21 -5.21 -9.86
N LEU A 45 -12.34 -5.61 -8.58
CA LEU A 45 -13.29 -5.00 -7.66
C LEU A 45 -12.97 -3.52 -7.38
N MET A 46 -11.69 -3.18 -7.17
CA MET A 46 -11.26 -1.79 -6.95
C MET A 46 -11.50 -0.92 -8.19
N ALA A 47 -11.34 -1.46 -9.39
CA ALA A 47 -11.69 -0.74 -10.63
C ALA A 47 -13.19 -0.39 -10.73
N LEU A 48 -14.08 -1.17 -10.10
CA LEU A 48 -15.50 -0.80 -10.00
C LEU A 48 -15.72 0.37 -9.03
N VAL A 49 -14.96 0.43 -7.93
CA VAL A 49 -15.08 1.52 -6.94
C VAL A 49 -14.73 2.87 -7.57
N ASP A 50 -13.76 2.90 -8.48
CA ASP A 50 -13.36 4.12 -9.21
C ASP A 50 -14.50 4.72 -10.07
N ASP A 51 -15.49 3.92 -10.45
CA ASP A 51 -16.66 4.35 -11.23
C ASP A 51 -17.85 4.77 -10.34
N LEU A 52 -17.77 4.53 -9.03
CA LEU A 52 -18.85 4.90 -8.11
C LEU A 52 -18.84 6.41 -7.84
N ASP A 53 -20.00 7.05 -8.00
CA ASP A 53 -20.22 8.42 -7.53
C ASP A 53 -20.40 8.45 -6.01
N LEU A 54 -19.27 8.52 -5.29
CA LEU A 54 -19.25 8.62 -3.84
C LEU A 54 -19.70 10.00 -3.32
N SER A 55 -19.86 11.00 -4.19
CA SER A 55 -20.31 12.34 -3.78
C SER A 55 -21.78 12.37 -3.34
N ALA A 56 -22.56 11.38 -3.78
CA ALA A 56 -23.96 11.19 -3.38
C ALA A 56 -24.13 10.68 -1.94
N VAL A 57 -23.04 10.18 -1.31
CA VAL A 57 -23.08 9.61 0.04
C VAL A 57 -22.50 10.62 1.03
N SER A 58 -23.34 11.19 1.89
CA SER A 58 -22.88 12.09 2.95
C SER A 58 -22.35 11.29 4.13
N ILE A 59 -21.11 11.56 4.54
CA ILE A 59 -20.55 11.01 5.78
C ILE A 59 -21.29 11.68 6.96
N PRO A 60 -21.87 10.92 7.91
CA PRO A 60 -22.52 11.51 9.08
C PRO A 60 -21.57 12.40 9.88
N VAL A 61 -22.07 13.53 10.37
CA VAL A 61 -21.29 14.47 11.18
C VAL A 61 -20.67 13.74 12.39
N GLY A 62 -19.38 13.99 12.63
CA GLY A 62 -18.63 13.36 13.73
C GLY A 62 -18.35 11.86 13.56
N ALA A 63 -18.53 11.29 12.35
CA ALA A 63 -18.13 9.90 12.08
C ALA A 63 -16.63 9.69 12.30
N GLU A 64 -15.80 10.63 11.85
CA GLU A 64 -14.35 10.60 12.06
C GLU A 64 -13.99 10.63 13.56
N GLN A 65 -14.55 11.59 14.32
CA GLN A 65 -14.29 11.67 15.76
C GLN A 65 -14.68 10.38 16.49
N ARG A 66 -15.86 9.83 16.19
CA ARG A 66 -16.32 8.55 16.76
C ARG A 66 -15.43 7.37 16.38
N LEU A 67 -14.81 7.39 15.21
CA LEU A 67 -13.85 6.38 14.77
C LEU A 67 -12.54 6.52 15.55
N LEU A 68 -12.00 7.74 15.65
CA LEU A 68 -10.78 8.04 16.40
C LEU A 68 -10.93 7.71 17.89
N ASP A 69 -12.05 8.08 18.51
CA ASP A 69 -12.35 7.76 19.90
C ASP A 69 -12.37 6.23 20.14
N ARG A 70 -12.90 5.46 19.17
CA ARG A 70 -12.93 3.99 19.26
C ARG A 70 -11.55 3.36 19.11
N LEU A 71 -10.73 3.87 18.19
CA LEU A 71 -9.35 3.40 18.02
C LEU A 71 -8.54 3.63 19.28
N HIS A 72 -8.61 4.83 19.87
CA HIS A 72 -7.95 5.12 21.16
C HIS A 72 -8.44 4.22 22.29
N ALA A 73 -9.74 3.91 22.34
CA ALA A 73 -10.27 2.97 23.33
C ALA A 73 -9.73 1.55 23.13
N GLN A 74 -9.58 1.09 21.89
CA GLN A 74 -9.11 -0.26 21.56
C GLN A 74 -7.61 -0.45 21.82
N GLU A 75 -6.79 0.58 21.57
CA GLU A 75 -5.36 0.59 21.94
C GLU A 75 -5.16 0.45 23.46
N GLY A 76 -6.08 0.96 24.27
CA GLY A 76 -6.03 0.80 25.73
C GLY A 76 -6.42 -0.60 26.24
N HIS A 77 -7.24 -1.35 25.52
CA HIS A 77 -7.76 -2.65 25.97
C HIS A 77 -6.92 -3.85 25.47
N GLY A 78 -6.13 -3.68 24.41
CA GLY A 78 -5.31 -4.76 23.83
C GLY A 78 -4.07 -5.12 24.66
N THR A 79 -3.58 -4.23 25.51
CA THR A 79 -2.37 -4.48 26.33
C THR A 79 -2.68 -5.31 27.58
N GLU A 80 -3.86 -5.14 28.18
CA GLU A 80 -4.18 -5.82 29.46
C GLU A 80 -4.57 -7.29 29.26
N GLN A 81 -5.29 -7.64 28.18
CA GLN A 81 -5.71 -9.04 27.95
C GLN A 81 -4.58 -9.96 27.48
N VAL A 82 -3.57 -9.42 26.78
CA VAL A 82 -2.43 -10.22 26.31
C VAL A 82 -1.44 -10.50 27.45
N GLU A 83 -1.36 -9.63 28.46
CA GLU A 83 -0.44 -9.81 29.60
C GLU A 83 -0.96 -10.78 30.67
N GLU A 84 -2.28 -10.88 30.89
CA GLU A 84 -2.85 -11.84 31.84
C GLU A 84 -2.82 -13.28 31.32
N GLU A 85 -3.16 -13.54 30.05
CA GLU A 85 -3.12 -14.89 29.46
C GLU A 85 -1.69 -15.45 29.34
N GLN A 86 -0.68 -14.58 29.16
CA GLN A 86 0.72 -15.01 29.08
C GLN A 86 1.35 -15.27 30.45
N ARG A 87 0.90 -14.59 31.52
CA ARG A 87 1.44 -14.82 32.87
C ARG A 87 1.00 -16.14 33.49
N GLU A 88 -0.20 -16.62 33.16
CA GLU A 88 -0.71 -17.87 33.74
C GLU A 88 -0.06 -19.12 33.11
N LYS A 89 0.44 -19.03 31.87
CA LYS A 89 1.03 -20.18 31.15
C LYS A 89 2.53 -20.43 31.42
N VAL A 90 3.23 -19.51 32.08
CA VAL A 90 4.69 -19.59 32.28
C VAL A 90 5.09 -20.28 33.59
N GLN A 91 4.15 -20.50 34.51
CA GLN A 91 4.49 -20.88 35.89
C GLN A 91 3.97 -22.25 36.30
N GLU A 92 4.18 -23.30 35.52
CA GLU A 92 4.15 -24.68 36.06
C GLU A 92 4.82 -25.70 35.12
N LEU A 93 6.14 -25.93 35.25
CA LEU A 93 6.74 -27.23 34.91
C LEU A 93 7.97 -27.53 35.80
N PRO A 94 7.92 -28.57 36.65
CA PRO A 94 9.05 -29.01 37.46
C PRO A 94 10.10 -29.77 36.62
N THR A 95 11.35 -29.56 37.03
CA THR A 95 12.56 -30.12 36.45
C THR A 95 12.61 -31.64 36.57
N THR A 96 12.61 -32.36 35.44
CA THR A 96 13.01 -33.78 35.38
C THR A 96 13.96 -34.00 34.19
N PRO A 97 15.09 -34.71 34.35
CA PRO A 97 16.08 -34.88 33.28
C PRO A 97 15.60 -35.89 32.22
N PRO A 98 15.97 -35.73 30.93
CA PRO A 98 15.46 -36.57 29.85
C PRO A 98 16.21 -37.91 29.73
N PRO A 99 15.54 -39.00 29.31
CA PRO A 99 16.20 -40.25 28.94
C PRO A 99 16.82 -40.13 27.53
N ARG A 100 17.97 -40.79 27.34
CA ARG A 100 18.68 -40.85 26.06
C ARG A 100 18.00 -41.84 25.10
N LEU A 101 17.74 -41.40 23.87
CA LEU A 101 17.33 -42.27 22.76
C LEU A 101 18.53 -42.57 21.83
N PRO A 102 18.59 -43.78 21.22
CA PRO A 102 19.70 -44.17 20.35
C PRO A 102 19.61 -43.53 18.95
N GLN A 103 20.75 -43.10 18.43
CA GLN A 103 20.91 -42.57 17.08
C GLN A 103 20.74 -43.68 16.03
N GLN A 104 19.73 -43.57 15.17
CA GLN A 104 19.73 -44.27 13.89
C GLN A 104 20.25 -43.36 12.78
N ARG A 105 21.46 -43.66 12.30
CA ARG A 105 22.01 -43.13 11.06
C ARG A 105 21.27 -43.76 9.89
N LYS A 106 20.53 -42.96 9.11
CA LYS A 106 20.09 -43.37 7.77
C LYS A 106 21.00 -42.70 6.75
N ALA A 107 21.74 -43.53 6.02
CA ALA A 107 22.51 -43.14 4.86
C ALA A 107 21.53 -42.84 3.71
N VAL A 108 21.70 -41.68 3.07
CA VAL A 108 20.95 -41.31 1.86
C VAL A 108 21.90 -41.51 0.68
N PRO A 109 21.58 -42.34 -0.32
CA PRO A 109 22.40 -42.44 -1.51
C PRO A 109 22.17 -41.21 -2.38
N PHE A 110 23.27 -40.52 -2.61
CA PHE A 110 23.53 -39.62 -3.72
C PHE A 110 23.22 -40.37 -5.04
N TRP A 111 22.57 -39.70 -6.01
CA TRP A 111 22.69 -39.86 -7.47
C TRP A 111 21.38 -39.43 -8.17
N VAL A 112 21.32 -38.17 -8.62
CA VAL A 112 20.92 -37.78 -10.00
C VAL A 112 21.50 -36.38 -10.26
N PRO A 113 22.53 -36.19 -11.11
CA PRO A 113 22.79 -34.88 -11.70
C PRO A 113 22.36 -34.84 -13.17
N ALA A 114 22.09 -33.61 -13.63
CA ALA A 114 21.99 -33.15 -15.01
C ALA A 114 20.65 -33.36 -15.74
N LEU A 115 19.65 -32.52 -15.43
CA LEU A 115 18.68 -31.96 -16.42
C LEU A 115 17.94 -30.72 -15.86
N LEU A 116 18.62 -29.86 -15.07
CA LEU A 116 18.03 -28.66 -14.44
C LEU A 116 18.96 -27.45 -14.57
N ALA A 117 19.39 -27.11 -15.79
CA ALA A 117 20.25 -25.93 -16.00
C ALA A 117 19.62 -24.85 -16.89
N VAL A 118 18.45 -25.07 -17.50
CA VAL A 118 17.79 -24.06 -18.34
C VAL A 118 16.52 -23.47 -17.70
N ALA A 119 15.78 -24.23 -16.89
CA ALA A 119 14.56 -23.73 -16.24
C ALA A 119 14.81 -22.77 -15.06
N ALA A 120 15.99 -22.83 -14.44
CA ALA A 120 16.30 -22.03 -13.24
C ALA A 120 16.59 -20.54 -13.56
N VAL A 121 17.06 -20.21 -14.77
CA VAL A 121 17.34 -18.82 -15.16
C VAL A 121 16.04 -18.05 -15.49
N SER A 122 15.03 -18.76 -16.01
CA SER A 122 13.74 -18.15 -16.39
C SER A 122 12.87 -17.78 -15.18
N LEU A 123 12.97 -18.51 -14.07
CA LEU A 123 12.15 -18.26 -12.88
C LEU A 123 12.69 -17.08 -12.04
N VAL A 124 14.01 -16.89 -12.02
CA VAL A 124 14.66 -15.77 -11.31
C VAL A 124 14.41 -14.43 -11.99
N THR A 125 14.35 -14.39 -13.34
CA THR A 125 14.10 -13.15 -14.08
C THR A 125 12.67 -12.63 -13.96
N PHE A 126 11.70 -13.50 -13.70
CA PHE A 126 10.30 -13.09 -13.48
C PHE A 126 10.09 -12.50 -12.08
N TRP A 127 10.76 -13.04 -11.05
CA TRP A 127 10.70 -12.53 -9.68
C TRP A 127 11.49 -11.23 -9.45
N LEU A 128 12.41 -10.89 -10.36
CA LEU A 128 13.17 -9.63 -10.32
C LEU A 128 12.58 -8.53 -11.19
N ARG A 129 11.38 -8.69 -11.77
CA ARG A 129 10.76 -7.60 -12.54
C ARG A 129 10.45 -6.46 -11.59
N PRO A 130 11.16 -5.31 -11.66
CA PRO A 130 10.82 -4.16 -10.85
C PRO A 130 9.38 -3.80 -11.17
N ALA A 131 8.58 -3.49 -10.14
CA ALA A 131 7.23 -2.98 -10.35
C ALA A 131 7.30 -1.85 -11.39
N PRO A 132 6.44 -1.86 -12.43
CA PRO A 132 6.51 -0.88 -13.50
C PRO A 132 6.39 0.51 -12.91
N ASP A 133 7.44 1.30 -13.11
CA ASP A 133 7.60 2.63 -12.54
C ASP A 133 6.36 3.50 -12.82
N ALA A 134 5.71 3.99 -11.77
CA ALA A 134 4.45 4.72 -11.86
C ALA A 134 4.55 5.93 -12.79
N LEU A 135 5.68 6.65 -12.79
CA LEU A 135 5.92 7.76 -13.70
C LEU A 135 5.86 7.31 -15.17
N ASN A 136 6.56 6.23 -15.54
CA ASN A 136 6.54 5.70 -16.89
C ASN A 136 5.15 5.19 -17.30
N ARG A 137 4.42 4.60 -16.34
CA ARG A 137 3.03 4.16 -16.56
C ARG A 137 2.13 5.34 -16.91
N TYR A 138 2.14 6.40 -16.10
CA TYR A 138 1.27 7.55 -16.31
C TYR A 138 1.70 8.40 -17.49
N ALA A 139 3.01 8.61 -17.68
CA ALA A 139 3.52 9.33 -18.85
C ALA A 139 3.24 8.61 -20.18
N GLY A 140 3.09 7.28 -20.14
CA GLY A 140 2.74 6.46 -21.30
C GLY A 140 1.24 6.44 -21.64
N VAL A 141 0.36 7.01 -20.80
CA VAL A 141 -1.08 7.05 -21.07
C VAL A 141 -1.33 7.94 -22.30
N PRO A 142 -2.06 7.48 -23.33
CA PRO A 142 -2.38 8.30 -24.49
C PRO A 142 -3.10 9.60 -24.09
N GLY A 143 -2.55 10.73 -24.49
CA GLY A 143 -3.08 12.06 -24.15
C GLY A 143 -2.61 12.60 -22.79
N ALA A 144 -1.78 11.86 -22.05
CA ALA A 144 -1.12 12.42 -20.87
C ALA A 144 -0.09 13.49 -21.26
N LEU A 145 0.02 14.52 -20.42
CA LEU A 145 0.96 15.62 -20.58
C LEU A 145 2.00 15.55 -19.48
N ALA A 146 3.20 15.08 -19.82
CA ALA A 146 4.33 15.01 -18.90
C ALA A 146 5.18 16.29 -18.96
N GLN A 147 5.56 16.81 -17.80
CA GLN A 147 6.35 18.03 -17.65
C GLN A 147 7.38 17.86 -16.53
N SER A 148 8.63 18.24 -16.82
CA SER A 148 9.65 18.45 -15.80
C SER A 148 9.49 19.84 -15.22
N VAL A 149 9.37 19.96 -13.91
CA VAL A 149 9.23 21.24 -13.19
C VAL A 149 10.50 21.51 -12.39
N GLU A 150 11.10 22.67 -12.60
CA GLU A 150 12.30 23.07 -11.86
C GLU A 150 11.97 23.31 -10.39
N VAL A 151 12.86 22.83 -9.51
CA VAL A 151 12.78 23.03 -8.07
C VAL A 151 14.10 23.66 -7.61
N PRO A 152 14.08 24.84 -6.97
CA PRO A 152 15.32 25.50 -6.55
C PRO A 152 16.18 24.62 -5.63
N GLY A 153 17.42 24.40 -6.03
CA GLY A 153 18.39 23.62 -5.25
C GLY A 153 18.12 22.10 -5.18
N GLN A 154 17.16 21.58 -5.96
CA GLN A 154 16.84 20.15 -6.01
C GLN A 154 16.77 19.66 -7.47
N PRO A 155 16.90 18.35 -7.72
CA PRO A 155 16.56 17.79 -9.03
C PRO A 155 15.10 18.12 -9.41
N PRO A 156 14.80 18.32 -10.69
CA PRO A 156 13.46 18.73 -11.13
C PRO A 156 12.41 17.70 -10.74
N ALA A 157 11.22 18.15 -10.35
CA ALA A 157 10.07 17.28 -10.15
C ALA A 157 9.47 16.85 -11.50
N GLN A 158 8.70 15.77 -11.49
CA GLN A 158 7.95 15.31 -12.67
C GLN A 158 6.46 15.44 -12.39
N LEU A 159 5.75 16.17 -13.26
CA LEU A 159 4.29 16.23 -13.28
C LEU A 159 3.77 15.51 -14.51
N VAL A 160 2.69 14.76 -14.35
CA VAL A 160 1.95 14.17 -15.47
C VAL A 160 0.47 14.44 -15.29
N ARG A 161 -0.11 15.25 -16.17
CA ARG A 161 -1.55 15.46 -16.23
C ARG A 161 -2.18 14.37 -17.10
N LEU A 162 -3.11 13.62 -16.54
CA LEU A 162 -3.85 12.56 -17.24
C LEU A 162 -5.03 13.15 -18.04
N PRO A 163 -5.54 12.41 -19.05
CA PRO A 163 -6.70 12.85 -19.85
C PRO A 163 -7.97 13.11 -19.03
N ASP A 164 -8.15 12.37 -17.93
CA ASP A 164 -9.26 12.52 -16.98
C ASP A 164 -9.10 13.74 -16.04
N GLY A 165 -8.01 14.49 -16.17
CA GLY A 165 -7.70 15.67 -15.39
C GLY A 165 -6.97 15.42 -14.08
N ARG A 166 -6.74 14.16 -13.67
CA ARG A 166 -5.87 13.86 -12.52
C ARG A 166 -4.44 14.27 -12.80
N VAL A 167 -3.69 14.55 -11.74
CA VAL A 167 -2.28 14.92 -11.83
C VAL A 167 -1.44 13.97 -10.99
N PHE A 168 -0.55 13.26 -11.64
CA PHE A 168 0.53 12.54 -10.98
C PHE A 168 1.71 13.48 -10.77
N ILE A 169 2.31 13.43 -9.59
CA ILE A 169 3.54 14.15 -9.27
C ILE A 169 4.56 13.18 -8.70
N ARG A 170 5.84 13.41 -9.04
CA ARG A 170 6.98 12.78 -8.41
C ARG A 170 8.06 13.80 -8.08
N MET A 171 8.41 13.84 -6.80
CA MET A 171 9.61 14.51 -6.29
C MET A 171 10.81 13.56 -6.43
N ASN A 172 11.94 14.10 -6.90
CA ASN A 172 13.17 13.33 -7.06
C ASN A 172 14.02 13.33 -5.79
N GLU A 173 13.86 14.34 -4.94
CA GLU A 173 14.44 14.41 -3.61
C GLU A 173 13.46 13.87 -2.57
N GLN A 174 13.93 13.05 -1.63
CA GLN A 174 13.10 12.63 -0.50
C GLN A 174 12.86 13.82 0.44
N VAL A 175 11.65 13.89 0.97
CA VAL A 175 11.34 14.89 2.00
C VAL A 175 12.18 14.64 3.26
N GLN A 176 12.55 15.71 3.95
CA GLN A 176 13.32 15.62 5.20
C GLN A 176 12.57 14.83 6.28
N ALA A 177 13.29 14.12 7.14
CA ALA A 177 12.68 13.33 8.21
C ALA A 177 11.75 14.18 9.10
N GLY A 178 10.54 13.67 9.37
CA GLY A 178 9.53 14.39 10.15
C GLY A 178 8.82 15.51 9.39
N ARG A 179 8.92 15.55 8.06
CA ARG A 179 8.19 16.46 7.17
C ARG A 179 7.50 15.65 6.07
N THR A 180 6.55 16.26 5.39
CA THR A 180 5.87 15.69 4.21
C THR A 180 5.75 16.74 3.12
N TYR A 181 5.61 16.34 1.86
CA TYR A 181 5.17 17.27 0.82
C TYR A 181 3.66 17.41 0.87
N GLN A 182 3.15 18.59 0.57
CA GLN A 182 1.73 18.80 0.35
C GLN A 182 1.50 19.41 -1.02
N PHE A 183 0.59 18.81 -1.77
CA PHE A 183 0.19 19.24 -3.10
C PHE A 183 -1.04 20.14 -3.02
N TRP A 184 -1.04 21.23 -3.78
CA TRP A 184 -2.06 22.26 -3.70
C TRP A 184 -2.60 22.61 -5.08
N GLU A 185 -3.90 22.85 -5.17
CA GLU A 185 -4.53 23.60 -6.25
C GLU A 185 -4.64 25.07 -5.81
N ILE A 186 -4.21 26.00 -6.65
CA ILE A 186 -4.32 27.44 -6.39
C ILE A 186 -5.59 27.96 -7.07
N ARG A 187 -6.67 28.12 -6.29
CA ARG A 187 -7.93 28.70 -6.75
C ARG A 187 -7.90 30.21 -6.53
N GLY A 188 -7.55 30.95 -7.58
CA GLY A 188 -7.31 32.39 -7.48
C GLY A 188 -6.08 32.68 -6.63
N SER A 189 -6.29 33.13 -5.40
CA SER A 189 -5.24 33.34 -4.38
C SER A 189 -5.29 32.33 -3.23
N THR A 190 -6.24 31.39 -3.24
CA THR A 190 -6.46 30.44 -2.13
C THR A 190 -5.86 29.08 -2.47
N PRO A 191 -4.87 28.59 -1.71
CA PRO A 191 -4.37 27.23 -1.84
C PRO A 191 -5.40 26.25 -1.24
N VAL A 192 -5.78 25.24 -2.04
CA VAL A 192 -6.66 24.14 -1.63
C VAL A 192 -5.84 22.87 -1.65
N SER A 193 -5.78 22.18 -0.51
CA SER A 193 -5.00 20.93 -0.39
C SER A 193 -5.57 19.86 -1.34
N LEU A 194 -4.69 19.28 -2.15
CA LEU A 194 -4.97 18.10 -2.96
C LEU A 194 -4.50 16.81 -2.27
N GLY A 195 -3.64 16.89 -1.25
CA GLY A 195 -3.14 15.74 -0.48
C GLY A 195 -1.70 15.91 -0.02
N VAL A 196 -1.26 15.00 0.87
CA VAL A 196 0.12 14.91 1.37
C VAL A 196 0.82 13.67 0.85
N PHE A 197 2.14 13.72 0.69
CA PHE A 197 2.92 12.63 0.10
C PHE A 197 4.42 12.78 0.37
N ASP A 198 5.17 11.69 0.26
CA ASP A 198 6.62 11.70 0.55
C ASP A 198 7.49 11.74 -0.71
N ARG A 199 7.00 11.14 -1.81
CA ARG A 199 7.74 11.07 -3.07
C ARG A 199 6.84 11.20 -4.28
N ASP A 200 5.83 10.35 -4.37
CA ASP A 200 4.88 10.33 -5.47
C ASP A 200 3.43 10.39 -4.98
N TYR A 201 2.57 10.97 -5.82
CA TYR A 201 1.17 11.20 -5.50
C TYR A 201 0.33 11.28 -6.78
N LEU A 202 -0.89 10.75 -6.73
CA LEU A 202 -1.90 10.94 -7.78
C LEU A 202 -3.08 11.69 -7.16
N SER A 203 -3.38 12.87 -7.69
CA SER A 203 -4.49 13.68 -7.20
C SER A 203 -5.84 13.20 -7.73
N VAL A 204 -6.91 13.75 -7.15
CA VAL A 204 -8.21 13.85 -7.82
C VAL A 204 -8.13 14.74 -9.07
N ALA A 205 -9.18 14.76 -9.90
CA ALA A 205 -9.20 15.56 -11.11
C ALA A 205 -9.06 17.06 -10.80
N VAL A 206 -8.12 17.72 -11.48
CA VAL A 206 -7.84 19.16 -11.36
C VAL A 206 -8.32 19.86 -12.64
N PRO A 207 -9.12 20.96 -12.52
CA PRO A 207 -9.61 21.69 -13.68
C PRO A 207 -8.49 22.16 -14.60
N ALA A 208 -8.71 22.12 -15.91
CA ALA A 208 -7.74 22.61 -16.90
C ALA A 208 -7.44 24.10 -16.70
N GLY A 209 -6.18 24.52 -16.88
CA GLY A 209 -5.74 25.91 -16.65
C GLY A 209 -5.57 26.28 -15.18
N SER A 210 -5.76 25.34 -14.25
CA SER A 210 -5.45 25.55 -12.83
C SER A 210 -3.96 25.72 -12.62
N LYS A 211 -3.59 26.42 -11.55
CA LYS A 211 -2.21 26.40 -11.04
C LYS A 211 -2.13 25.41 -9.91
N VAL A 212 -1.03 24.68 -9.84
CA VAL A 212 -0.73 23.78 -8.74
C VAL A 212 0.59 24.15 -8.10
N ALA A 213 0.77 23.78 -6.83
CA ALA A 213 1.97 24.07 -6.07
C ALA A 213 2.32 22.92 -5.13
N VAL A 214 3.57 22.83 -4.72
CA VAL A 214 4.02 21.91 -3.67
C VAL A 214 4.74 22.70 -2.59
N SER A 215 4.47 22.40 -1.33
CA SER A 215 5.22 22.92 -0.17
C SER A 215 5.70 21.78 0.72
N VAL A 216 6.55 22.10 1.69
CA VAL A 216 7.05 21.16 2.69
C VAL A 216 6.36 21.44 4.02
N GLU A 217 5.64 20.48 4.56
CA GLU A 217 4.72 20.67 5.67
C GLU A 217 5.08 19.77 6.86
N PRO A 218 4.54 20.04 8.06
CA PRO A 218 4.60 19.11 9.18
C PRO A 218 3.91 17.77 8.84
N PRO A 219 4.13 16.71 9.65
CA PRO A 219 3.45 15.44 9.46
C PRO A 219 1.92 15.62 9.47
N GLY A 220 1.23 15.01 8.50
CA GLY A 220 -0.21 15.17 8.29
C GLY A 220 -0.61 16.40 7.45
N GLY A 221 0.34 17.26 7.09
CA GLY A 221 0.10 18.46 6.29
C GLY A 221 -0.43 19.62 7.12
N SER A 222 -0.92 20.64 6.41
CA SER A 222 -1.41 21.90 6.95
C SER A 222 -2.70 22.33 6.24
N PRO A 223 -3.53 23.17 6.87
CA PRO A 223 -4.68 23.81 6.19
C PRO A 223 -4.27 24.87 5.16
N GLN A 224 -3.09 25.46 5.33
CA GLN A 224 -2.47 26.43 4.42
C GLN A 224 -0.97 26.17 4.37
N PRO A 225 -0.27 26.53 3.29
CA PRO A 225 1.18 26.35 3.20
C PRO A 225 1.91 27.02 4.35
N THR A 226 2.73 26.26 5.09
CA THR A 226 3.56 26.80 6.18
C THR A 226 4.96 27.17 5.72
N THR A 227 5.38 26.68 4.56
CA THR A 227 6.61 27.09 3.90
C THR A 227 6.32 27.76 2.57
N GLU A 228 7.30 28.49 2.04
CA GLU A 228 7.25 28.94 0.66
C GLU A 228 7.09 27.71 -0.27
N PRO A 229 6.22 27.78 -1.30
CA PRO A 229 6.09 26.69 -2.25
C PRO A 229 7.41 26.43 -2.97
N LEU A 230 7.78 25.16 -3.08
CA LEU A 230 8.94 24.70 -3.84
C LEU A 230 8.82 25.08 -5.32
N PHE A 231 7.60 25.09 -5.83
CA PHE A 231 7.26 25.60 -7.15
C PHE A 231 5.77 25.92 -7.24
N VAL A 232 5.41 26.68 -8.28
CA VAL A 232 4.02 26.90 -8.74
C VAL A 232 3.99 26.69 -10.25
N GLN A 233 3.13 25.80 -10.73
CA GLN A 233 3.06 25.37 -12.12
C GLN A 233 1.63 25.49 -12.68
N GLY A 234 1.48 25.97 -13.91
CA GLY A 234 0.19 25.91 -14.63
C GLY A 234 0.00 24.55 -15.31
N LEU A 235 -1.23 24.03 -15.24
CA LEU A 235 -1.67 22.77 -15.86
C LEU A 235 -2.33 22.96 -17.23
#